data_AF-A0A5C3ELC1-F1
#
_entry.id   AF-A0A5C3ELC1-F1
#
_cell.length_a   1.000
_cell.length_b   1.000
_cell.length_c   1.000
_cell.angle_alpha   90.00
_cell.angle_beta   90.00
_cell.angle_gamma   90.00
#
_symmetry.space_group_name_H-M   'P 1'
#
loop_
_entity.id
_entity.type
_entity.pdbx_description
1 polymer ?
#
loop_
_entity_poly.entity_id
_entity_poly.type
_entity_poly.pdbx_seq_one_letter_code
_entity_poly.pdbx_strand_id
1 'polypeptide(L)'
;MSAPYKPTPQEELTASTSSYLSSSSPRTSSSSSSPSSNFTASRTAPEDPTKPEDFISVMSNKTPSKFTDPCAHAAKLSMKCLDDNAYDRSKCTQVFSQYRECKKAWINQRRHDRLNNRPGAFD
;
A
#
# COMPACT_ATOMS: atom_id res chain seq x y z
N MET A 1 -27.05 -35.54 6.33
CA MET A 1 -28.04 -34.48 6.58
C MET A 1 -27.59 -33.72 7.82
N SER A 2 -26.98 -32.54 7.66
CA SER A 2 -26.55 -31.73 8.80
C SER A 2 -27.74 -30.88 9.26
N ALA A 3 -28.07 -30.97 10.55
CA ALA A 3 -29.14 -30.16 11.12
C ALA A 3 -28.76 -28.67 11.15
N PRO A 4 -29.71 -27.74 10.94
CA PRO A 4 -29.45 -26.31 11.08
C PRO A 4 -29.17 -25.97 12.56
N TYR A 5 -28.10 -25.21 12.78
CA TYR A 5 -27.72 -24.71 14.09
C TYR A 5 -28.79 -23.77 14.65
N LYS A 6 -29.24 -24.02 15.88
CA LYS A 6 -30.24 -23.21 16.59
C LYS A 6 -29.57 -22.58 17.82
N PRO A 7 -29.27 -21.27 17.81
CA PRO A 7 -28.59 -20.60 18.92
C PRO A 7 -29.49 -20.57 20.17
N THR A 8 -28.85 -20.67 21.34
CA THR A 8 -29.50 -20.66 22.66
C THR A 8 -29.79 -19.23 23.14
N PRO A 9 -30.78 -19.01 24.03
CA PRO A 9 -31.20 -17.67 24.48
C PRO A 9 -30.11 -16.84 25.17
N GLN A 10 -29.00 -17.46 25.57
CA GLN A 10 -27.90 -16.77 26.26
C GLN A 10 -26.89 -16.15 25.30
N GLU A 11 -26.83 -16.60 24.05
CA GLU A 11 -25.88 -16.08 23.04
C GLU A 11 -26.36 -14.75 22.42
N GLU A 12 -27.66 -14.47 22.51
CA GLU A 12 -28.27 -13.22 22.01
C GLU A 12 -27.92 -12.01 22.90
N LEU A 13 -27.61 -12.24 24.18
CA LEU A 13 -27.32 -11.16 25.13
C LEU A 13 -25.89 -10.62 25.03
N THR A 14 -24.95 -11.37 24.45
CA THR A 14 -23.54 -10.94 24.29
C THR A 14 -23.26 -10.26 22.95
N ALA A 15 -24.20 -10.26 22.00
CA ALA A 15 -23.99 -9.70 20.67
C ALA A 15 -24.21 -8.17 20.57
N SER A 16 -24.80 -7.54 21.60
CA SER A 16 -25.26 -6.13 21.53
C SER A 16 -24.39 -5.10 22.27
N THR A 17 -23.22 -5.46 22.82
CA THR A 17 -22.33 -4.49 23.50
C THR A 17 -20.95 -4.38 22.86
N SER A 18 -20.89 -4.49 21.54
CA SER A 18 -19.73 -4.09 20.76
C SER A 18 -19.73 -2.56 20.57
N SER A 19 -19.41 -1.81 21.62
CA SER A 19 -19.03 -0.40 21.50
C SER A 19 -17.58 -0.32 21.00
N TYR A 20 -17.35 -0.67 19.73
CA TYR A 20 -16.13 -0.21 19.06
C TYR A 20 -16.20 1.31 18.99
N LEU A 21 -15.52 1.93 19.93
CA LEU A 21 -15.32 3.36 20.06
C LEU A 21 -14.99 3.98 18.69
N SER A 22 -15.95 4.72 18.13
CA SER A 22 -15.70 5.78 17.16
C SER A 22 -14.98 6.92 17.87
N SER A 23 -13.66 6.78 18.05
CA SER A 23 -12.79 7.88 18.44
C SER A 23 -12.35 8.63 17.18
N SER A 24 -13.20 9.54 16.71
CA SER A 24 -12.84 10.53 15.71
C SER A 24 -11.91 11.57 16.35
N SER A 25 -10.60 11.32 16.33
CA SER A 25 -9.63 12.36 16.68
C SER A 25 -9.60 13.42 15.56
N PRO A 26 -9.79 14.71 15.85
CA PRO A 26 -9.47 15.76 14.89
C PRO A 26 -7.96 15.74 14.68
N ARG A 27 -7.55 15.40 13.46
CA ARG A 27 -6.17 15.50 13.02
C ARG A 27 -5.82 16.98 13.01
N THR A 28 -5.09 17.43 14.03
CA THR A 28 -4.49 18.76 14.10
C THR A 28 -3.59 18.94 12.89
N SER A 29 -4.08 19.66 11.90
CA SER A 29 -3.31 20.20 10.79
C SER A 29 -2.54 21.42 11.28
N SER A 30 -1.43 21.18 11.98
CA SER A 30 -0.38 22.15 12.22
C SER A 30 0.66 22.03 11.11
N SER A 31 0.47 22.88 10.09
CA SER A 31 1.49 23.72 9.46
C SER A 31 2.95 23.30 9.59
N SER A 32 3.61 23.04 8.48
CA SER A 32 4.88 23.72 8.15
C SER A 32 5.33 23.35 6.74
N SER A 33 5.22 24.33 5.85
CA SER A 33 6.22 24.67 4.82
C SER A 33 7.00 23.51 4.21
N SER A 34 6.60 23.16 2.99
CA SER A 34 7.48 22.59 1.98
C SER A 34 8.87 23.24 2.06
N PRO A 35 9.95 22.47 2.30
CA PRO A 35 11.20 22.80 1.66
C PRO A 35 11.08 22.26 0.25
N SER A 36 10.80 23.16 -0.70
CA SER A 36 11.24 22.96 -2.08
C SER A 36 12.76 22.86 -2.04
N SER A 37 13.26 21.66 -1.73
CA SER A 37 14.68 21.38 -1.91
C SER A 37 14.85 21.13 -3.40
N ASN A 38 15.26 22.19 -4.08
CA ASN A 38 15.97 22.12 -5.34
C ASN A 38 17.20 21.22 -5.12
N PHE A 39 17.04 19.92 -5.31
CA PHE A 39 18.15 18.97 -5.42
C PHE A 39 18.55 18.87 -6.88
N THR A 40 19.17 19.93 -7.40
CA THR A 40 20.00 19.84 -8.60
C THR A 40 21.44 19.60 -8.16
N ALA A 41 21.81 18.33 -7.98
CA ALA A 41 23.18 17.83 -8.18
C ALA A 41 23.21 16.30 -8.15
N SER A 42 22.83 15.72 -9.29
CA SER A 42 23.47 14.56 -9.92
C SER A 42 24.39 13.71 -9.04
N ARG A 43 23.80 12.71 -8.38
CA ARG A 43 24.37 11.36 -8.37
C ARG A 43 23.31 10.52 -9.08
N THR A 44 23.71 9.79 -10.10
CA THR A 44 22.88 8.85 -10.88
C THR A 44 21.90 8.12 -9.96
N ALA A 45 20.68 8.65 -9.85
CA ALA A 45 19.62 8.09 -9.05
C ALA A 45 18.98 6.99 -9.90
N PRO A 46 18.96 5.74 -9.42
CA PRO A 46 18.09 4.77 -10.05
C PRO A 46 16.66 5.21 -9.74
N GLU A 47 15.89 5.54 -10.78
CA GLU A 47 14.43 5.52 -10.86
C GLU A 47 13.66 5.85 -9.55
N ASP A 48 12.98 7.00 -9.51
CA ASP A 48 12.14 7.43 -8.39
C ASP A 48 11.35 6.26 -7.76
N PRO A 49 11.72 5.80 -6.54
CA PRO A 49 11.17 4.57 -5.94
C PRO A 49 9.69 4.67 -5.58
N THR A 50 9.14 5.87 -5.69
CA THR A 50 7.74 6.20 -5.45
C THR A 50 6.82 5.78 -6.60
N LYS A 51 7.36 5.59 -7.82
CA LYS A 51 6.56 5.30 -9.00
C LYS A 51 6.43 3.78 -9.21
N PRO A 52 5.21 3.21 -9.20
CA PRO A 52 5.02 1.81 -9.60
C PRO A 52 5.31 1.64 -11.09
N GLU A 53 5.87 0.48 -11.45
CA GLU A 53 5.99 0.04 -12.84
C GLU A 53 4.62 -0.08 -13.50
N ASP A 54 4.58 0.11 -14.83
CA ASP A 54 3.34 0.11 -15.58
C ASP A 54 2.59 -1.22 -15.46
N PHE A 55 1.30 -1.14 -15.12
CA PHE A 55 0.47 -2.31 -14.82
C PHE A 55 0.49 -3.38 -15.92
N ILE A 56 0.49 -2.96 -17.19
CA ILE A 56 0.57 -3.85 -18.36
C ILE A 56 1.92 -4.57 -18.38
N SER A 57 3.04 -3.87 -18.23
CA SER A 57 4.38 -4.50 -18.20
C SER A 57 4.53 -5.50 -17.05
N VAL A 58 3.98 -5.15 -15.88
CA VAL A 58 4.05 -6.01 -14.69
C VAL A 58 3.20 -7.27 -14.87
N MET A 59 2.03 -7.19 -15.51
CA MET A 59 1.09 -8.32 -15.65
C MET A 59 1.18 -9.09 -16.97
N SER A 60 1.53 -8.47 -18.10
CA SER A 60 1.63 -9.16 -19.40
C SER A 60 2.59 -10.34 -19.37
N ASN A 61 3.59 -10.30 -18.47
CA ASN A 61 4.58 -11.35 -18.33
C ASN A 61 4.23 -12.39 -17.25
N LYS A 62 3.10 -12.25 -16.52
CA LYS A 62 2.73 -13.17 -15.42
C LYS A 62 1.25 -13.54 -15.45
N THR A 63 0.99 -14.80 -15.12
CA THR A 63 -0.37 -15.29 -14.88
C THR A 63 -1.04 -14.50 -13.75
N PRO A 64 -2.30 -14.05 -13.90
CA PRO A 64 -3.01 -13.22 -12.91
C PRO A 64 -3.23 -13.89 -11.54
N SER A 65 -2.86 -15.17 -11.42
CA SER A 65 -2.96 -15.99 -10.21
C SER A 65 -1.77 -15.86 -9.24
N LYS A 66 -0.62 -15.28 -9.62
CA LYS A 66 0.58 -15.26 -8.77
C LYS A 66 0.82 -13.89 -8.14
N PHE A 67 1.15 -13.88 -6.84
CA PHE A 67 1.60 -12.70 -6.07
C PHE A 67 2.69 -11.96 -6.85
N THR A 68 2.29 -10.91 -7.56
CA THR A 68 3.19 -10.06 -8.31
C THR A 68 3.25 -8.72 -7.60
N ASP A 69 4.42 -8.39 -7.08
CA ASP A 69 4.65 -7.11 -6.41
C ASP A 69 5.08 -6.06 -7.44
N PRO A 70 4.20 -5.10 -7.80
CA PRO A 70 4.53 -4.00 -8.73
C PRO A 70 5.55 -3.02 -8.13
N CYS A 71 5.77 -3.11 -6.82
CA CYS A 71 6.65 -2.23 -6.04
C CYS A 71 7.93 -2.96 -5.62
N ALA A 72 8.37 -3.97 -6.38
CA ALA A 72 9.56 -4.75 -6.06
C ALA A 72 10.82 -3.88 -5.91
N HIS A 73 10.92 -2.77 -6.66
CA HIS A 73 12.02 -1.81 -6.51
C HIS A 73 12.01 -1.11 -5.14
N ALA A 74 10.86 -0.55 -4.74
CA ALA A 74 10.68 0.05 -3.42
C ALA A 74 10.89 -0.96 -2.28
N ALA A 75 10.46 -2.22 -2.46
CA ALA A 75 10.69 -3.28 -1.49
C ALA A 75 12.20 -3.54 -1.30
N LYS A 76 12.96 -3.68 -2.39
CA LYS A 76 14.42 -3.86 -2.34
C LYS A 76 15.12 -2.68 -1.67
N LEU A 77 14.69 -1.45 -1.95
CA LEU A 77 15.21 -0.25 -1.27
C LEU A 77 14.94 -0.26 0.22
N SER A 78 13.75 -0.69 0.64
CA SER A 78 13.42 -0.77 2.06
C SER A 78 14.30 -1.78 2.81
N MET A 79 14.62 -2.91 2.17
CA MET A 79 15.55 -3.91 2.71
C MET A 79 16.99 -3.37 2.76
N LYS A 80 17.45 -2.70 1.70
CA LYS A 80 18.78 -2.08 1.66
C LYS A 80 18.95 -1.04 2.77
N CYS A 81 17.92 -0.22 3.02
CA CYS A 81 17.96 0.75 4.11
C CYS A 81 18.10 0.06 5.48
N LEU A 82 17.40 -1.06 5.69
CA LEU A 82 17.54 -1.83 6.93
C LEU A 82 18.95 -2.42 7.07
N ASP A 83 19.51 -2.98 5.99
CA ASP A 83 20.87 -3.54 6.00
C ASP A 83 21.91 -2.48 6.36
N ASP A 84 21.79 -1.27 5.81
CA ASP A 84 22.72 -0.15 6.05
C ASP A 84 22.57 0.48 7.46
N ASN A 85 21.40 0.34 8.09
CA ASN A 85 21.06 0.99 9.37
C ASN A 85 20.92 0.00 10.54
N ALA A 86 21.53 -1.18 10.43
CA ALA A 86 21.45 -2.23 11.45
C ALA A 86 20.01 -2.60 11.84
N TYR A 87 19.13 -2.65 10.83
CA TYR A 87 17.70 -2.97 10.94
C TYR A 87 16.88 -1.98 11.77
N ASP A 88 17.36 -0.75 11.94
CA ASP A 88 16.61 0.33 12.58
C ASP A 88 15.52 0.87 11.64
N ARG A 89 14.27 0.49 11.93
CA ARG A 89 13.09 0.91 11.16
C ARG A 89 12.84 2.42 11.23
N SER A 90 13.24 3.09 12.31
CA SER A 90 12.95 4.52 12.50
C SER A 90 13.61 5.37 11.42
N LYS A 91 14.84 5.01 11.03
CA LYS A 91 15.63 5.67 9.99
C LYS A 91 15.10 5.41 8.58
N CYS A 92 14.40 4.31 8.38
CA CYS A 92 13.88 3.89 7.07
C CYS A 92 12.41 4.26 6.81
N THR A 93 11.80 5.08 7.68
CA THR A 93 10.38 5.46 7.59
C THR A 93 9.98 6.04 6.23
N GLN A 94 10.85 6.84 5.60
CA GLN A 94 10.57 7.42 4.28
C GLN A 94 10.58 6.37 3.15
N VAL A 95 11.45 5.37 3.24
CA VAL A 95 11.49 4.30 2.23
C VAL A 95 10.24 3.41 2.35
N PHE A 96 9.76 3.20 3.58
CA PHE A 96 8.50 2.51 3.81
C PHE A 96 7.28 3.32 3.33
N SER A 97 7.30 4.66 3.44
CA SER A 97 6.21 5.47 2.89
C SER A 97 6.18 5.39 1.37
N GLN A 98 7.34 5.42 0.69
CA GLN A 98 7.43 5.23 -0.75
C GLN A 98 6.84 3.89 -1.20
N TYR A 99 7.13 2.79 -0.49
CA TYR A 99 6.53 1.47 -0.78
C TYR A 99 4.99 1.49 -0.63
N ARG A 100 4.47 2.14 0.41
CA ARG A 100 3.02 2.28 0.63
C ARG A 100 2.36 3.14 -0.44
N GLU A 101 3.02 4.21 -0.85
CA GLU A 101 2.55 5.11 -1.91
C GLU A 101 2.53 4.40 -3.26
N CYS A 102 3.59 3.67 -3.61
CA CYS A 102 3.65 2.85 -4.81
C CYS A 102 2.47 1.86 -4.87
N LYS A 103 2.20 1.15 -3.76
CA LYS A 103 1.08 0.20 -3.70
C LYS A 103 -0.27 0.90 -3.84
N LYS A 104 -0.43 2.07 -3.23
CA LYS A 104 -1.65 2.88 -3.33
C LYS A 104 -1.87 3.38 -4.76
N ALA A 105 -0.82 3.91 -5.40
CA ALA A 105 -0.85 4.37 -6.78
C ALA A 105 -1.24 3.23 -7.73
N TRP A 106 -0.67 2.04 -7.54
CA TRP A 106 -1.00 0.87 -8.35
C TRP A 106 -2.46 0.42 -8.21
N ILE A 107 -3.00 0.34 -6.99
CA ILE A 107 -4.41 -0.01 -6.78
C ILE A 107 -5.33 1.03 -7.44
N ASN A 108 -4.97 2.31 -7.33
CA ASN A 108 -5.73 3.40 -7.95
C ASN A 108 -5.66 3.33 -9.48
N GLN A 109 -4.48 3.08 -10.06
CA GLN A 109 -4.30 2.92 -11.50
C GLN A 109 -5.12 1.73 -12.00
N ARG A 110 -5.07 0.58 -11.32
CA ARG A 110 -5.89 -0.59 -11.68
C ARG A 110 -7.39 -0.30 -11.56
N ARG A 111 -7.82 0.47 -10.56
CA ARG A 111 -9.23 0.90 -10.45
C ARG A 111 -9.62 1.81 -11.61
N HIS A 112 -8.75 2.74 -11.99
CA HIS A 112 -8.97 3.66 -13.10
C HIS A 112 -8.99 2.94 -14.45
N ASP A 113 -8.05 2.01 -14.67
CA ASP A 113 -7.98 1.20 -15.89
C ASP A 113 -9.25 0.35 -16.08
N ARG A 114 -9.85 -0.15 -14.99
CA ARG A 114 -11.16 -0.83 -15.01
C ARG A 114 -12.32 0.10 -15.34
N LEU A 115 -12.32 1.32 -14.80
CA LEU A 115 -13.38 2.30 -15.07
C LEU A 115 -13.33 2.82 -16.51
N ASN A 116 -12.13 2.94 -17.07
CA ASN A 116 -11.92 3.51 -18.40
C ASN A 116 -11.81 2.47 -19.51
N ASN A 117 -11.99 1.17 -19.21
CA ASN A 117 -11.79 0.07 -20.16
C ASN A 117 -10.46 0.16 -20.93
N ARG A 118 -9.35 0.38 -20.22
CA ARG A 118 -8.03 0.49 -20.86
C ARG A 118 -7.68 -0.83 -21.57
N PRO A 119 -7.40 -0.83 -22.88
CA PRO A 119 -7.04 -2.04 -23.60
C PRO A 119 -5.73 -2.64 -23.04
N GLY A 120 -5.69 -3.97 -22.88
CA GLY A 120 -4.52 -4.70 -22.37
C GLY A 120 -4.33 -4.67 -20.85
N ALA A 121 -5.21 -4.02 -20.07
CA ALA A 121 -5.16 -4.07 -18.61
C ALA A 121 -5.83 -5.33 -18.01
N PHE A 122 -6.68 -6.01 -18.79
CA PHE A 122 -7.45 -7.17 -18.32
C PHE A 122 -7.49 -8.34 -19.32
N ASP A 123 -6.72 -8.26 -20.41
CA ASP A 123 -6.52 -9.41 -21.31
C ASP A 123 -5.59 -10.46 -20.67
#